data_AF-A0A1B6FJZ5-F1
#
_entry.id   AF-A0A1B6FJZ5-F1
#
_cell.length_a   1.000
_cell.length_b   1.000
_cell.length_c   1.000
_cell.angle_alpha   90.00
_cell.angle_beta   90.00
_cell.angle_gamma   90.00
#
_symmetry.space_group_name_H-M   'P 1'
#
loop_
_entity.id
_entity.type
_entity.pdbx_description
1 polymer ?
#
loop_
_entity_poly.entity_id
_entity_poly.type
_entity_poly.pdbx_seq_one_letter_code
_entity_poly.pdbx_strand_id
1 'polypeptide(L)'
;SSLQSHEQCSLEVVTCPSCVIVVRFRYLTLSPQCGGGLMDAPCRCDYLWFSEPPYDDVSGTPFCGHFPSASSPPVFRSQTRTLVLALLFSQMHKHAFTLEYTSERNRQHLTGKPVSGSMMGGNVSV
;
A
#
# COMPACT_ATOMS: atom_id res chain seq x y z
N SER A 1 -15.48 29.14 3.52
CA SER A 1 -14.08 28.73 3.28
C SER A 1 -13.48 28.25 4.59
N SER A 2 -13.49 26.95 4.85
CA SER A 2 -12.68 26.34 5.92
C SER A 2 -11.75 25.36 5.24
N LEU A 3 -10.46 25.71 5.13
CA LEU A 3 -9.43 24.71 4.85
C LEU A 3 -9.43 23.75 6.05
N GLN A 4 -9.97 22.56 5.87
CA GLN A 4 -9.85 21.50 6.86
C GLN A 4 -8.40 21.00 6.78
N SER A 5 -7.54 21.53 7.66
CA SER A 5 -6.14 21.11 7.75
C SER A 5 -6.11 19.65 8.17
N HIS A 6 -5.59 18.77 7.31
CA HIS A 6 -5.35 17.39 7.70
C HIS A 6 -4.14 17.38 8.64
N GLU A 7 -4.28 16.73 9.78
CA GLU A 7 -3.15 16.34 10.61
C GLU A 7 -2.47 15.12 9.97
N GLN A 8 -1.17 14.96 10.23
CA GLN A 8 -0.37 13.89 9.66
C GLN A 8 0.44 13.18 10.75
N CYS A 9 0.38 11.85 10.75
CA CYS A 9 1.27 10.98 11.53
C CYS A 9 2.01 10.06 10.58
N SER A 10 3.34 10.01 10.65
CA SER A 10 4.16 9.16 9.77
C SER A 10 5.03 8.16 10.54
N LEU A 11 5.27 7.02 9.89
CA LEU A 11 6.19 5.97 10.31
C LEU A 11 7.10 5.63 9.12
N GLU A 12 8.41 5.69 9.33
CA GLU A 12 9.40 5.22 8.36
C GLU A 12 9.92 3.85 8.77
N VAL A 13 9.87 2.89 7.84
CA VAL A 13 10.37 1.53 8.01
C VAL A 13 11.54 1.32 7.05
N VAL A 14 12.67 0.86 7.59
CA VAL A 14 13.88 0.56 6.81
C VAL A 14 14.26 -0.91 7.03
N THR A 15 14.56 -1.62 5.94
CA THR A 15 14.94 -3.04 5.96
C THR A 15 16.33 -3.29 5.34
N CYS A 16 16.73 -4.56 5.29
CA CYS A 16 18.02 -5.00 4.77
C CYS A 16 18.21 -4.65 3.28
N PRO A 17 19.45 -4.52 2.77
CA PRO A 17 19.72 -4.12 1.38
C PRO A 17 19.12 -5.02 0.29
N SER A 18 18.82 -6.29 0.60
CA SER A 18 18.24 -7.26 -0.34
C SER A 18 16.86 -7.73 0.10
N CYS A 19 16.18 -6.93 0.92
CA CYS A 19 14.85 -7.21 1.44
C CYS A 19 13.85 -6.19 0.89
N VAL A 20 12.59 -6.62 0.80
CA VAL A 20 11.42 -5.76 0.60
C VAL A 20 10.57 -5.76 1.87
N ILE A 21 9.69 -4.77 1.97
CA ILE A 21 8.74 -4.62 3.06
C ILE A 21 7.38 -5.08 2.55
N VAL A 22 6.75 -6.00 3.26
CA VAL A 22 5.39 -6.47 2.97
C VAL A 22 4.49 -6.01 4.11
N VAL A 23 3.47 -5.21 3.79
CA VAL A 23 2.48 -4.70 4.74
C VAL A 23 1.16 -5.42 4.51
N ARG A 24 0.54 -5.90 5.60
CA ARG A 24 -0.75 -6.59 5.59
C ARG A 24 -1.70 -5.87 6.54
N PHE A 25 -2.87 -5.49 6.05
CA PHE A 25 -3.90 -4.90 6.89
C PHE A 25 -4.57 -5.96 7.76
N ARG A 26 -4.66 -5.73 9.07
CA ARG A 26 -5.50 -6.54 9.97
C ARG A 26 -6.86 -5.89 10.19
N TYR A 27 -6.89 -4.56 10.15
CA TYR A 27 -8.09 -3.75 10.31
C TYR A 27 -7.90 -2.41 9.61
N LEU A 28 -8.96 -1.87 9.00
CA LEU A 28 -9.02 -0.51 8.47
C LEU A 28 -10.46 -0.02 8.53
N THR A 29 -10.67 1.22 8.96
CA THR A 29 -12.00 1.85 8.98
C THR A 29 -11.95 3.33 8.61
N LEU A 30 -11.27 3.66 7.52
CA LEU A 30 -11.21 5.03 7.02
C LEU A 30 -12.29 5.23 5.96
N SER A 31 -13.20 6.19 6.17
CA SER A 31 -14.27 6.44 5.20
C SER A 31 -13.69 6.90 3.86
N PRO A 32 -14.05 6.26 2.73
CA PRO A 32 -13.63 6.74 1.41
C PRO A 32 -14.34 8.05 1.02
N GLN A 33 -15.43 8.41 1.69
CA GLN A 33 -16.28 9.56 1.37
C GLN A 33 -16.37 10.55 2.53
N CYS A 34 -16.37 11.84 2.19
CA CYS A 34 -16.41 12.95 3.14
C CYS A 34 -17.82 13.57 3.19
N GLY A 35 -18.83 12.79 3.58
CA GLY A 35 -20.19 13.30 3.86
C GLY A 35 -20.91 14.08 2.76
N GLY A 36 -20.39 14.15 1.52
CA GLY A 36 -20.94 14.96 0.45
C GLY A 36 -20.47 14.55 -0.94
N GLY A 37 -21.43 14.18 -1.78
CA GLY A 37 -21.31 14.15 -3.25
C GLY A 37 -20.71 12.88 -3.86
N LEU A 38 -21.40 12.37 -4.89
CA LEU A 38 -21.03 11.25 -5.75
C LEU A 38 -19.87 11.69 -6.68
N MET A 39 -18.62 11.63 -6.22
CA MET A 39 -17.45 11.96 -7.04
C MET A 39 -16.34 10.91 -6.88
N ASP A 40 -16.09 10.17 -7.95
CA ASP A 40 -15.34 8.90 -8.09
C ASP A 40 -13.84 8.87 -7.70
N ALA A 41 -13.31 9.82 -6.91
CA ALA A 41 -11.91 9.72 -6.48
C ALA A 41 -11.80 8.94 -5.17
N PRO A 42 -10.97 7.88 -5.11
CA PRO A 42 -10.76 7.11 -3.89
C PRO A 42 -10.02 7.95 -2.85
N CYS A 43 -10.41 7.81 -1.56
CA CYS A 43 -9.65 8.26 -0.39
C CYS A 43 -9.44 9.79 -0.26
N ARG A 44 -10.51 10.60 -0.35
CA ARG A 44 -10.41 12.07 -0.32
C ARG A 44 -10.22 12.74 1.04
N CYS A 45 -10.65 12.11 2.14
CA CYS A 45 -10.51 12.69 3.48
C CYS A 45 -9.40 11.98 4.23
N ASP A 46 -9.75 10.96 4.99
CA ASP A 46 -8.78 10.31 5.85
C ASP A 46 -8.26 9.07 5.14
N TYR A 47 -6.94 8.95 5.03
CA TYR A 47 -6.31 7.86 4.30
C TYR A 47 -4.90 7.59 4.79
N LEU A 48 -4.44 6.38 4.53
CA LEU A 48 -3.03 6.01 4.65
C LEU A 48 -2.34 6.20 3.31
N TRP A 49 -1.20 6.87 3.32
CA TRP A 49 -0.34 7.10 2.17
C TRP A 49 0.94 6.28 2.33
N PHE A 50 1.17 5.34 1.42
CA PHE A 50 2.38 4.53 1.41
C PHE A 50 3.30 5.04 0.31
N SER A 51 4.46 5.59 0.67
CA SER A 51 5.46 6.10 -0.28
C SER A 51 6.83 5.46 -0.09
N GLU A 52 7.58 5.36 -1.20
CA GLU A 52 8.93 4.79 -1.22
C GLU A 52 9.93 5.86 -1.66
N PRO A 53 10.86 6.30 -0.79
CA PRO A 53 11.86 7.30 -1.14
C PRO A 53 12.79 6.85 -2.29
N PRO A 54 13.27 7.78 -3.14
CA PRO A 54 13.06 9.23 -3.09
C PRO A 54 11.77 9.70 -3.78
N TYR A 55 10.89 8.79 -4.21
CA TYR A 55 9.77 9.11 -5.09
C TYR A 55 8.48 9.44 -4.32
N ASP A 56 8.61 10.17 -3.20
CA ASP A 56 7.51 10.41 -2.25
C ASP A 56 6.28 11.09 -2.88
N ASP A 57 6.49 11.94 -3.88
CA ASP A 57 5.45 12.77 -4.50
C ASP A 57 4.85 12.18 -5.79
N VAL A 58 5.42 11.10 -6.33
CA VAL A 58 5.07 10.58 -7.68
C VAL A 58 4.44 9.19 -7.64
N SER A 59 4.64 8.41 -6.58
CA SER A 59 4.26 6.98 -6.58
C SER A 59 3.54 6.48 -5.33
N GLY A 60 3.12 7.37 -4.43
CA GLY A 60 2.47 6.92 -3.21
C GLY A 60 1.09 6.32 -3.49
N THR A 61 0.75 5.27 -2.73
CA THR A 61 -0.52 4.56 -2.87
C THR A 61 -1.44 4.92 -1.71
N PRO A 62 -2.64 5.49 -1.97
CA PRO A 62 -3.61 5.79 -0.92
C PRO A 62 -4.43 4.55 -0.54
N PHE A 63 -4.65 4.36 0.76
CA PHE A 63 -5.47 3.31 1.33
C PHE A 63 -6.56 3.90 2.23
N CYS A 64 -7.81 3.56 1.92
CA CYS A 64 -8.99 3.85 2.72
C CYS A 64 -10.04 2.75 2.47
N GLY A 65 -11.15 2.78 3.21
CA GLY A 65 -12.22 1.79 3.16
C GLY A 65 -12.44 1.11 4.50
N HIS A 66 -13.26 0.05 4.47
CA HIS A 66 -13.60 -0.73 5.64
C HIS A 66 -13.20 -2.20 5.45
N PHE A 67 -12.22 -2.65 6.23
CA PHE A 67 -11.71 -4.03 6.25
C PHE A 67 -11.88 -4.61 7.66
N PRO A 68 -13.09 -5.08 8.02
CA PRO A 68 -13.40 -5.51 9.38
C PRO A 68 -12.87 -6.91 9.72
N SER A 69 -12.42 -7.71 8.74
CA SER A 69 -11.88 -9.05 8.96
C SER A 69 -10.92 -9.50 7.86
N ALA A 70 -9.87 -10.23 8.26
CA ALA A 70 -8.71 -10.65 7.47
C ALA A 70 -8.98 -11.83 6.51
N SER A 71 -10.18 -11.98 5.94
CA SER A 71 -10.46 -13.10 5.03
C SER A 71 -9.65 -13.02 3.73
N SER A 72 -9.28 -11.82 3.29
CA SER A 72 -8.25 -11.57 2.26
C SER A 72 -7.79 -10.10 2.34
N PRO A 73 -6.97 -9.73 3.33
CA PRO A 73 -6.60 -8.34 3.52
C PRO A 73 -5.75 -7.85 2.34
N PRO A 74 -5.87 -6.57 1.94
CA PRO A 74 -4.95 -5.97 1.00
C PRO A 74 -3.51 -6.15 1.49
N VAL A 75 -2.64 -6.56 0.57
CA VAL A 75 -1.20 -6.70 0.82
C VAL A 75 -0.49 -5.69 -0.05
N PHE A 76 0.30 -4.82 0.59
CA PHE A 76 1.23 -3.95 -0.11
C PHE A 76 2.62 -4.57 -0.03
N ARG A 77 3.34 -4.57 -1.16
CA ARG A 77 4.73 -5.03 -1.24
C ARG A 77 5.56 -3.91 -1.82
N SER A 78 6.56 -3.46 -1.07
CA SER A 78 7.47 -2.43 -1.54
C SER A 78 8.39 -2.94 -2.66
N GLN A 79 8.92 -2.00 -3.43
CA GLN A 79 9.96 -2.24 -4.42
C GLN A 79 11.37 -1.96 -3.87
N THR A 80 11.43 -1.13 -2.84
CA THR A 80 12.65 -0.65 -2.20
C THR A 80 12.73 -1.16 -0.75
N ARG A 81 13.86 -0.85 -0.10
CA ARG A 81 14.12 -1.20 1.31
C ARG A 81 13.55 -0.19 2.31
N THR A 82 12.92 0.89 1.84
CA THR A 82 12.41 1.97 2.69
C THR A 82 10.96 2.26 2.34
N LEU A 83 10.09 2.27 3.34
CA LEU A 83 8.68 2.57 3.18
C LEU A 83 8.26 3.61 4.22
N VAL A 84 7.63 4.69 3.77
CA VAL A 84 6.99 5.68 4.63
C VAL A 84 5.49 5.41 4.62
N LEU A 85 4.90 5.29 5.81
CA LEU A 85 3.47 5.15 6.02
C LEU A 85 2.98 6.43 6.70
N ALA A 86 2.17 7.23 6.01
CA ALA A 86 1.60 8.45 6.57
C ALA A 86 0.08 8.34 6.68
N LEU A 87 -0.47 8.48 7.89
CA LEU A 87 -1.89 8.70 8.09
C LEU A 87 -2.16 10.20 7.94
N LEU A 88 -2.98 10.56 6.97
CA LEU A 88 -3.57 11.90 6.86
C LEU A 88 -5.01 11.82 7.36
N PHE A 89 -5.37 12.68 8.31
CA PHE A 89 -6.68 12.63 8.93
C PHE A 89 -7.20 14.01 9.31
N SER A 90 -8.52 14.16 9.25
CA SER A 90 -9.28 15.36 9.57
C SER A 90 -10.29 15.14 10.69
N GLN A 91 -10.54 13.88 11.06
CA GLN A 91 -11.49 13.46 12.09
C GLN A 91 -10.79 12.63 13.17
N MET A 92 -11.34 12.65 14.39
CA MET A 92 -10.84 11.80 15.46
C MET A 92 -11.35 10.36 15.32
N HIS A 93 -10.41 9.41 15.24
CA HIS A 93 -10.71 7.98 15.17
C HIS A 93 -10.40 7.31 16.51
N LYS A 94 -11.34 6.52 17.04
CA LYS A 94 -11.05 5.64 18.21
C LYS A 94 -10.02 4.56 17.85
N HIS A 95 -10.15 4.01 16.65
CA HIS A 95 -9.25 3.03 16.09
C HIS A 95 -9.36 3.10 14.56
N ALA A 96 -8.36 3.68 13.89
CA ALA A 96 -8.41 3.89 12.44
C ALA A 96 -7.98 2.64 11.65
N PHE A 97 -6.91 1.98 12.10
CA PHE A 97 -6.34 0.82 11.42
C PHE A 97 -5.46 -0.01 12.37
N THR A 98 -5.24 -1.27 11.98
CA THR A 98 -4.16 -2.13 12.47
C THR A 98 -3.48 -2.75 11.26
N LEU A 99 -2.15 -2.68 11.20
CA LEU A 99 -1.34 -3.28 10.15
C LEU A 99 -0.18 -4.06 10.75
N GLU A 100 0.31 -5.03 9.99
CA GLU A 100 1.54 -5.78 10.27
C GLU A 100 2.49 -5.60 9.09
N TYR A 101 3.78 -5.41 9.37
CA TYR A 101 4.81 -5.37 8.33
C TYR A 101 5.87 -6.43 8.59
N THR A 102 6.38 -7.01 7.51
CA THR A 102 7.44 -8.02 7.53
C THR A 102 8.52 -7.70 6.51
N SER A 103 9.76 -8.05 6.84
CA SER A 103 10.88 -8.04 5.90
C SER A 103 10.96 -9.38 5.16
N GLU A 104 10.92 -9.35 3.83
CA GLU A 104 11.03 -10.54 2.99
C GLU A 104 12.20 -10.40 2.02
N ARG A 105 12.91 -11.51 1.72
CA ARG A 105 14.01 -11.48 0.75
C ARG A 105 13.47 -11.10 -0.63
N ASN A 106 14.13 -10.15 -1.30
CA ASN A 106 13.76 -9.75 -2.66
C ASN A 106 14.19 -10.81 -3.69
N ARG A 107 13.41 -11.90 -3.80
CA ARG A 107 13.66 -13.00 -4.75
C ARG A 107 12.46 -13.20 -5.65
N GLN A 108 12.69 -13.26 -6.96
CA GLN A 108 11.70 -13.69 -7.94
C GLN A 108 11.87 -15.20 -8.21
N HIS A 109 10.77 -15.94 -8.22
CA HIS A 109 10.74 -17.35 -8.55
C HIS A 109 10.21 -17.51 -9.97
N LEU A 110 11.10 -17.80 -10.92
CA LEU A 110 10.71 -18.10 -12.29
C LEU A 110 10.44 -19.60 -12.42
N THR A 111 9.20 -19.97 -12.71
CA THR A 111 8.81 -21.35 -12.98
C THR A 111 8.51 -21.52 -14.47
N GLY A 112 9.30 -22.33 -15.17
CA GLY A 112 9.06 -22.71 -16.55
C GLY A 112 8.84 -24.22 -16.67
N LYS A 113 7.89 -24.63 -17.51
CA LYS A 113 7.77 -26.04 -17.94
C LYS A 113 8.47 -26.18 -19.29
N PRO A 114 9.39 -27.14 -19.48
CA PRO A 114 9.96 -27.38 -20.79
C PRO A 114 8.85 -27.77 -21.77
N VAL A 115 8.71 -27.01 -22.85
CA VAL A 115 7.84 -27.36 -23.97
C VAL A 115 8.64 -28.29 -24.87
N SER A 116 8.20 -29.55 -25.02
CA SER A 116 8.76 -30.47 -26.03
C SER A 116 8.32 -30.01 -27.43
N GLY A 117 9.10 -29.12 -28.03
CA GLY A 117 8.93 -28.64 -29.40
C GLY A 117 10.02 -27.62 -29.70
N SER A 118 10.76 -27.82 -30.79
CA SER A 118 11.93 -27.05 -31.21
C SER A 118 11.87 -25.55 -30.91
N MET A 119 12.99 -25.00 -30.44
CA MET A 119 13.22 -23.58 -30.25
C MET A 119 12.84 -22.76 -31.50
N MET A 120 11.68 -22.11 -31.46
CA MET A 120 11.41 -20.88 -32.20
C MET A 120 10.45 -20.01 -31.37
N GLY A 121 10.97 -18.89 -30.87
CA GLY A 121 10.17 -17.72 -30.48
C GLY A 121 9.40 -17.81 -29.16
N GLY A 122 10.11 -17.83 -28.02
CA GLY A 122 9.48 -17.60 -26.72
C GLY A 122 9.44 -16.12 -26.36
N ASN A 123 8.31 -15.44 -26.56
CA ASN A 123 8.05 -14.16 -25.92
C ASN A 123 7.99 -14.38 -24.40
N VAL A 124 9.02 -13.92 -23.71
CA VAL A 124 8.99 -13.78 -22.25
C VAL A 124 8.07 -12.60 -21.93
N SER A 125 6.86 -12.88 -21.49
CA SER A 125 5.99 -11.86 -20.88
C SER A 125 6.44 -11.67 -19.43
N VAL A 126 7.02 -10.50 -19.17
CA VAL A 126 7.38 -9.95 -17.85
C VAL A 126 6.13 -9.48 -17.12
#